data_AF-A0A5E7ZHU6-F1
#
_entry.id   AF-A0A5E7ZHU6-F1
#
_cell.length_a   1.000
_cell.length_b   1.000
_cell.length_c   1.000
_cell.angle_alpha   90.00
_cell.angle_beta   90.00
_cell.angle_gamma   90.00
#
_symmetry.space_group_name_H-M   'P 1'
#
loop_
_entity.id
_entity.type
_entity.pdbx_description
1 polymer ?
#
loop_
_entity_poly.entity_id
_entity_poly.type
_entity_poly.pdbx_seq_one_letter_code
_entity_poly.pdbx_strand_id
1 'polypeptide(L)'
;MKVFLILWVTPIVLLGSWYGLSYYDMNFGFRILSRDLHDLVFTIYGNLLGIPPETIPPLVLKAIILDTFLVIGFIVIKRRRKQIWAGTRRMLGWTESREDAMQVPNSAEAEYSRIS
;
A
#
# COMPACT_ATOMS: atom_id res chain seq x y z
N MET A 1 7.47 -9.85 4.90
CA MET A 1 6.83 -9.38 3.65
C MET A 1 6.09 -10.49 2.95
N LYS A 2 6.75 -11.65 2.72
CA LYS A 2 6.17 -12.77 1.95
C LYS A 2 4.82 -13.26 2.54
N VAL A 3 4.75 -13.49 3.86
CA VAL A 3 3.50 -13.91 4.52
C VAL A 3 2.37 -12.88 4.36
N PHE A 4 2.67 -11.59 4.53
CA PHE A 4 1.69 -10.51 4.32
C PHE A 4 1.16 -10.52 2.87
N LEU A 5 2.04 -10.65 1.89
CA LEU A 5 1.64 -10.74 0.48
C LEU A 5 0.81 -11.98 0.18
N ILE A 6 1.18 -13.13 0.73
CA ILE A 6 0.43 -14.38 0.55
C ILE A 6 -0.97 -14.22 1.15
N LEU A 7 -1.07 -13.81 2.42
CA LEU A 7 -2.36 -13.59 3.09
C LEU A 7 -3.22 -12.54 2.39
N TRP A 8 -2.61 -11.57 1.71
CA TRP A 8 -3.31 -10.54 0.93
C TRP A 8 -3.79 -11.06 -0.44
N VAL A 9 -2.94 -11.77 -1.19
CA VAL A 9 -3.29 -12.35 -2.50
C VAL A 9 -4.30 -13.48 -2.37
N THR A 10 -4.22 -14.30 -1.31
CA THR A 10 -5.09 -15.46 -1.10
C THR A 10 -6.58 -15.17 -1.25
N PRO A 11 -7.19 -14.21 -0.53
CA PRO A 11 -8.62 -13.91 -0.68
C PRO A 11 -8.96 -13.37 -2.07
N ILE A 12 -8.07 -12.59 -2.69
CA ILE A 12 -8.28 -12.04 -4.04
C ILE A 12 -8.33 -13.16 -5.08
N VAL A 13 -7.36 -14.08 -5.03
CA VAL A 13 -7.30 -15.22 -5.96
C VAL A 13 -8.44 -16.18 -5.70
N LEU A 14 -8.77 -16.47 -4.44
CA LEU A 14 -9.89 -17.37 -4.11
C LEU A 14 -11.21 -16.82 -4.67
N LEU A 15 -11.52 -15.54 -4.43
CA LEU A 15 -12.73 -14.92 -4.95
C LEU A 15 -12.70 -14.78 -6.48
N GLY A 16 -11.56 -14.40 -7.05
CA GLY A 16 -11.39 -14.27 -8.50
C GLY A 16 -11.51 -15.61 -9.24
N SER A 17 -10.93 -16.67 -8.69
CA SER A 17 -11.06 -18.03 -9.21
C SER A 17 -12.50 -18.51 -9.11
N TRP A 18 -13.17 -18.32 -7.96
CA TRP A 18 -14.57 -18.67 -7.81
C TRP A 18 -15.45 -17.92 -8.83
N TYR A 19 -15.28 -16.59 -8.93
CA TYR A 19 -16.00 -15.75 -9.88
C TYR A 19 -15.79 -16.21 -11.32
N GLY A 20 -14.53 -16.44 -11.72
CA GLY A 20 -14.18 -16.87 -13.07
C GLY A 20 -14.74 -18.25 -13.40
N LEU A 21 -14.50 -19.25 -12.54
CA LEU A 21 -15.01 -20.60 -12.76
C LEU A 21 -16.53 -20.60 -12.86
N SER A 22 -17.21 -19.88 -11.96
CA SER A 22 -18.66 -19.83 -11.94
C SER A 22 -19.26 -19.08 -13.13
N TYR A 23 -18.56 -18.05 -13.63
CA TYR A 23 -18.96 -17.32 -14.82
C TYR A 23 -18.85 -18.17 -16.10
N TYR A 24 -17.83 -19.04 -16.18
CA TYR A 24 -17.64 -20.00 -17.28
C TYR A 24 -18.42 -21.31 -17.08
N ASP A 25 -19.28 -21.39 -16.07
CA ASP A 25 -20.07 -22.58 -15.70
C ASP A 25 -19.20 -23.84 -15.47
N MET A 26 -17.98 -23.65 -14.97
CA MET A 26 -17.07 -24.74 -14.57
C MET A 26 -17.43 -25.21 -13.16
N ASN A 27 -18.55 -25.90 -13.08
CA ASN A 27 -19.20 -26.23 -11.82
C ASN A 27 -18.72 -27.57 -11.21
N PHE A 28 -18.08 -28.48 -11.97
CA PHE A 28 -17.47 -29.73 -11.48
C PHE A 28 -18.38 -30.59 -10.55
N GLY A 29 -19.70 -30.40 -10.59
CA GLY A 29 -20.67 -31.01 -9.67
C GLY A 29 -20.94 -30.24 -8.37
N PHE A 30 -20.22 -29.14 -8.11
CA PHE A 30 -20.45 -28.24 -6.98
C PHE A 30 -21.41 -27.11 -7.34
N ARG A 31 -22.53 -26.99 -6.59
CA ARG A 31 -23.53 -25.92 -6.81
C ARG A 31 -22.97 -24.51 -6.62
N ILE A 32 -22.00 -24.32 -5.72
CA ILE A 32 -21.39 -23.01 -5.45
C ILE A 32 -20.69 -22.42 -6.68
N LEU A 33 -20.25 -23.26 -7.62
CA LEU A 33 -19.60 -22.86 -8.87
C LEU A 33 -20.60 -22.79 -10.04
N SER A 34 -21.89 -22.99 -9.80
CA SER A 34 -22.92 -22.87 -10.85
C SER A 34 -23.25 -21.41 -11.12
N ARG A 35 -23.55 -21.10 -12.38
CA ARG A 35 -23.96 -19.75 -12.77
C ARG A 35 -25.23 -19.28 -12.06
N ASP A 36 -26.19 -20.18 -11.83
CA ASP A 36 -27.43 -19.87 -11.12
C ASP A 36 -27.17 -19.37 -9.69
N LEU A 37 -26.26 -20.01 -8.95
CA LEU A 37 -25.94 -19.60 -7.59
C LEU A 37 -25.15 -18.28 -7.59
N HIS A 38 -24.24 -18.10 -8.54
CA HIS A 38 -23.52 -16.84 -8.74
C HIS A 38 -24.49 -15.68 -8.96
N ASP A 39 -25.43 -15.83 -9.90
CA ASP A 39 -26.43 -14.81 -10.21
C ASP A 39 -27.34 -14.53 -9.00
N LEU A 40 -27.71 -15.57 -8.24
CA LEU A 40 -28.47 -15.43 -7.00
C LEU A 40 -27.70 -14.63 -5.93
N VAL A 41 -26.42 -14.94 -5.73
CA VAL A 41 -25.58 -14.24 -4.76
C VAL A 41 -25.43 -12.76 -5.13
N PHE A 42 -25.17 -12.45 -6.40
CA PHE A 42 -25.10 -11.05 -6.86
C PHE A 42 -26.43 -10.33 -6.73
N THR A 43 -27.56 -11.00 -7.00
CA THR A 43 -28.90 -10.44 -6.79
C THR A 43 -29.14 -10.09 -5.32
N ILE A 44 -28.80 -10.98 -4.40
CA ILE A 44 -28.92 -10.72 -2.95
C ILE A 44 -28.06 -9.52 -2.54
N TYR A 45 -26.81 -9.48 -2.98
CA TYR A 45 -25.91 -8.36 -2.65
C TYR A 45 -26.35 -7.04 -3.31
N GLY A 46 -26.85 -7.08 -4.54
CA GLY A 46 -27.37 -5.90 -5.24
C GLY A 46 -28.57 -5.31 -4.50
N ASN A 47 -29.52 -6.16 -4.10
CA ASN A 47 -30.67 -5.76 -3.29
C ASN A 47 -30.25 -5.20 -1.93
N LEU A 48 -29.24 -5.81 -1.28
CA LEU A 48 -28.74 -5.35 0.02
C LEU A 48 -28.03 -3.98 -0.08
N LEU A 49 -27.27 -3.77 -1.15
CA LEU A 49 -26.50 -2.55 -1.39
C LEU A 49 -27.32 -1.45 -2.08
N GLY A 50 -28.51 -1.77 -2.58
CA GLY A 50 -29.35 -0.86 -3.37
C GLY A 50 -28.75 -0.50 -4.73
N ILE A 51 -27.90 -1.37 -5.30
CA ILE A 51 -27.25 -1.16 -6.60
C ILE A 51 -27.54 -2.35 -7.54
N PRO A 52 -27.51 -2.14 -8.86
CA PRO A 52 -27.73 -3.24 -9.80
C PRO A 52 -26.63 -4.32 -9.65
N PRO A 53 -26.98 -5.62 -9.64
CA PRO A 53 -26.04 -6.72 -9.40
C PRO A 53 -24.87 -6.75 -10.41
N GLU A 54 -25.12 -6.33 -11.65
CA GLU A 54 -24.13 -6.22 -12.73
C GLU A 54 -23.03 -5.17 -12.46
N THR A 55 -23.27 -4.24 -11.53
CA THR A 55 -22.28 -3.22 -11.15
C THR A 55 -21.32 -3.70 -10.07
N ILE A 56 -21.65 -4.79 -9.36
CA ILE A 56 -20.84 -5.30 -8.25
C ILE A 56 -19.49 -5.84 -8.75
N PRO A 57 -19.42 -6.72 -9.77
CA PRO A 57 -18.13 -7.22 -10.27
C PRO A 57 -17.16 -6.12 -10.72
N PRO A 58 -17.55 -5.12 -11.53
CA PRO A 58 -16.62 -4.06 -11.94
C PRO A 58 -16.21 -3.15 -10.77
N LEU A 59 -17.05 -2.97 -9.74
CA LEU A 59 -16.67 -2.25 -8.53
C LEU A 59 -15.59 -3.00 -7.73
N VAL A 60 -15.77 -4.31 -7.54
CA VAL A 60 -14.78 -5.16 -6.87
C VAL A 60 -13.45 -5.16 -7.64
N LEU A 61 -13.50 -5.24 -8.97
CA LEU A 61 -12.30 -5.17 -9.81
C LEU A 61 -11.56 -3.84 -9.63
N LYS A 62 -12.27 -2.70 -9.62
CA LYS A 62 -11.68 -1.38 -9.35
C LYS A 62 -11.03 -1.33 -7.97
N ALA A 63 -11.67 -1.90 -6.95
CA ALA A 63 -11.11 -1.97 -5.60
C ALA A 63 -9.81 -2.78 -5.57
N ILE A 64 -9.76 -3.94 -6.23
CA ILE A 64 -8.56 -4.79 -6.31
C ILE A 64 -7.41 -4.05 -7.01
N ILE A 65 -7.69 -3.33 -8.11
CA ILE A 65 -6.67 -2.54 -8.83
C ILE A 65 -6.08 -1.46 -7.91
N LEU A 66 -6.95 -0.69 -7.24
CA LEU A 66 -6.52 0.35 -6.31
C LEU A 66 -5.70 -0.22 -5.16
N ASP A 67 -6.16 -1.32 -4.56
CA ASP A 67 -5.48 -1.96 -3.44
C ASP A 67 -4.12 -2.55 -3.85
N THR A 68 -4.02 -3.15 -5.05
CA THR A 68 -2.75 -3.61 -5.62
C THR A 68 -1.77 -2.44 -5.78
N PHE A 69 -2.26 -1.30 -6.26
CA PHE A 69 -1.45 -0.09 -6.40
C PHE A 69 -0.93 0.39 -5.04
N LEU A 70 -1.77 0.37 -4.00
CA LEU A 70 -1.38 0.72 -2.63
C LEU A 70 -0.34 -0.25 -2.06
N VAL A 71 -0.52 -1.56 -2.26
CA VAL A 71 0.43 -2.59 -1.80
C VAL A 71 1.79 -2.43 -2.48
N ILE A 72 1.82 -2.22 -3.80
CA ILE A 72 3.06 -1.95 -4.54
C ILE A 72 3.70 -0.66 -4.05
N GLY A 73 2.94 0.43 -3.93
CA GLY A 73 3.42 1.70 -3.41
C GLY A 73 4.05 1.56 -2.01
N PHE A 74 3.37 0.85 -1.11
CA PHE A 74 3.87 0.56 0.23
C PHE A 74 5.18 -0.23 0.20
N ILE A 75 5.29 -1.25 -0.66
CA ILE A 75 6.51 -2.05 -0.81
C ILE A 75 7.66 -1.21 -1.35
N VAL A 76 7.41 -0.36 -2.36
CA VAL A 76 8.42 0.54 -2.94
C VAL A 76 8.95 1.51 -1.89
N ILE A 77 8.05 2.16 -1.13
CA ILE A 77 8.41 3.08 -0.05
C ILE A 77 9.21 2.34 1.03
N LYS A 78 8.76 1.13 1.43
CA LYS A 78 9.44 0.33 2.45
C LYS A 78 10.84 -0.11 2.01
N ARG A 79 11.02 -0.46 0.72
CA ARG A 79 12.31 -0.86 0.15
C ARG A 79 13.26 0.33 0.00
N ARG A 80 12.74 1.52 -0.31
CA ARG A 80 13.54 2.75 -0.46
C ARG A 80 13.57 3.63 0.79
N ARG A 81 13.08 3.16 1.94
CA ARG A 81 13.06 3.92 3.22
C ARG A 81 14.40 4.60 3.55
N LYS A 82 15.53 3.90 3.37
CA LYS A 82 16.87 4.49 3.64
C LYS A 82 17.24 5.63 2.70
N GLN A 83 16.88 5.55 1.42
CA GLN A 83 17.14 6.60 0.42
C GLN A 83 16.18 7.79 0.57
N ILE A 84 14.91 7.50 0.89
CA ILE A 84 13.89 8.53 1.11
C ILE A 84 14.23 9.32 2.39
N TRP A 85 14.53 8.66 3.51
CA TRP A 85 14.98 9.37 4.73
C TRP A 85 16.28 10.16 4.54
N ALA A 86 17.23 9.64 3.77
CA ALA A 86 18.45 10.39 3.45
C ALA A 86 18.17 11.63 2.58
N GLY A 87 17.23 11.55 1.64
CA GLY A 87 16.77 12.69 0.84
C GLY A 87 15.98 13.70 1.67
N THR A 88 15.04 13.24 2.51
CA THR A 88 14.26 14.10 3.39
C THR A 88 15.15 14.80 4.41
N ARG A 89 16.16 14.12 5.00
CA ARG A 89 17.11 14.75 5.94
C ARG A 89 17.99 15.82 5.29
N ARG A 90 18.32 15.67 4.00
CA ARG A 90 19.02 16.68 3.20
C ARG A 90 18.12 17.87 2.84
N MET A 91 16.83 17.62 2.59
CA MET A 91 15.86 18.67 2.26
C MET A 91 15.36 19.42 3.51
N LEU A 92 15.29 18.77 4.67
CA LEU A 92 14.82 19.37 5.94
C LEU A 92 15.90 20.21 6.67
N GLY A 93 17.06 20.46 6.06
CA GLY A 93 18.06 21.41 6.58
C GLY A 93 18.53 21.15 8.02
N TRP A 94 18.44 19.92 8.52
CA TRP A 94 18.77 19.61 9.92
C TRP A 94 20.28 19.41 10.16
N THR A 95 21.11 20.01 9.30
CA THR A 95 22.57 19.90 9.28
C THR A 95 23.28 21.25 9.23
N GLU A 96 22.64 22.37 9.53
CA GLU A 96 23.37 23.65 9.74
C GLU A 96 23.60 23.98 11.23
N SER A 97 22.73 23.56 12.16
CA SER A 97 22.82 24.06 13.54
C SER A 97 23.87 23.39 14.45
N ARG A 98 24.59 22.36 14.01
CA ARG A 98 25.62 21.68 14.86
C ARG A 98 27.05 22.07 14.51
N GLU A 99 27.31 22.59 13.33
CA GLU A 99 28.65 23.04 12.93
C GLU A 99 28.89 24.51 13.33
N ASP A 100 27.86 25.37 13.25
CA ASP A 100 27.95 26.76 13.73
C ASP A 100 28.09 26.88 15.27
N ALA A 101 27.51 25.94 16.03
CA ALA A 101 27.63 25.95 17.49
C ALA A 101 29.02 25.54 18.02
N MET A 102 29.84 24.90 17.18
CA MET A 102 31.23 24.54 17.51
C MET A 102 32.26 25.57 17.04
N GLN A 103 31.85 26.57 16.25
CA GLN A 103 32.68 27.70 15.82
C GLN A 103 32.47 28.96 16.68
N VAL A 104 31.98 28.82 17.92
CA VAL A 104 32.02 29.93 18.87
C VAL A 104 33.50 30.23 19.17
N PRO A 105 33.99 31.45 18.91
CA PRO A 105 35.35 31.61 18.38
C PRO A 105 36.41 31.56 19.48
N ASN A 106 37.55 30.99 19.12
CA ASN A 106 38.86 31.19 19.72
C ASN A 106 39.35 32.65 19.58
N SER A 107 38.47 33.63 19.81
CA SER A 107 38.81 35.06 19.86
C SER A 107 39.15 35.49 21.29
N ALA A 108 38.68 34.76 22.31
CA ALA A 108 38.98 35.03 23.70
C ALA A 108 40.43 34.64 24.10
N GLU A 109 40.99 33.54 23.56
CA GLU A 109 42.38 33.16 23.87
C GLU A 109 43.40 34.00 23.07
N ALA A 110 43.03 34.46 21.85
CA ALA A 110 43.87 35.31 21.01
C ALA A 110 44.05 36.74 21.57
N GLU A 111 43.15 37.20 22.43
CA GLU A 111 43.27 38.49 23.13
C GLU A 111 44.15 38.37 24.39
N TYR A 112 44.07 37.25 25.11
CA TYR A 112 44.89 36.99 26.31
C TYR A 112 46.39 36.88 25.99
N SER A 113 46.75 36.26 24.86
CA SER A 113 48.14 36.11 24.42
C SER A 113 48.77 37.40 23.85
N ARG A 114 47.98 38.46 23.62
CA ARG A 114 48.49 39.76 23.17
C ARG A 114 48.79 40.72 24.33
N ILE A 115 48.36 40.39 25.55
CA ILE A 115 48.46 41.25 26.73
C ILE A 115 49.53 40.74 27.73
N SER A 116 50.00 39.48 27.60
CA SER A 116 51.10 38.90 28.38
C SER A 116 52.46 39.12 27.73
#